data_AF-A0A220S322-F1
#
_entry.id   AF-A0A220S322-F1
#
_cell.length_a   1.000
_cell.length_b   1.000
_cell.length_c   1.000
_cell.angle_alpha   90.00
_cell.angle_beta   90.00
_cell.angle_gamma   90.00
#
_symmetry.space_group_name_H-M   'P 1'
#
loop_
_entity.id
_entity.type
_entity.pdbx_description
1 polymer ?
#
loop_
_entity_poly.entity_id
_entity_poly.type
_entity_poly.pdbx_seq_one_letter_code
_entity_poly.pdbx_strand_id
1 'polypeptide(L)'
;MSKYKYLDYISYFLIFILFLIVLFLLSINTSFSKLVIMLQPFFWLMMFYFSMVFYYFWYMEDRGFEIDEDIKGSISRRKNLYRNCGIFFGISLFISMLLD
;
A
#
# COMPACT_ATOMS: atom_id res chain seq x y z
N MET A 1 11.42 -0.82 20.58
CA MET A 1 11.05 -1.39 19.25
C MET A 1 10.27 -0.32 18.50
N SER A 2 10.79 0.20 17.38
CA SER A 2 10.27 1.45 16.80
C SER A 2 8.80 1.31 16.37
N LYS A 3 7.92 2.21 16.85
CA LYS A 3 6.46 2.21 16.58
C LYS A 3 6.13 2.09 15.08
N TYR A 4 7.05 2.53 14.23
CA TYR A 4 6.97 2.50 12.77
C TYR A 4 6.96 1.09 12.14
N LYS A 5 7.49 0.07 12.83
CA LYS A 5 7.49 -1.31 12.32
C LYS A 5 6.09 -1.89 12.19
N TYR A 6 5.15 -1.43 13.01
CA TYR A 6 3.77 -1.92 12.99
C TYR A 6 3.06 -1.55 11.68
N LEU A 7 3.37 -0.39 11.10
CA LEU A 7 2.85 0.03 9.81
C LEU A 7 3.31 -0.91 8.69
N ASP A 8 4.57 -1.37 8.74
CA ASP A 8 5.06 -2.35 7.76
C ASP A 8 4.34 -3.70 7.92
N TYR A 9 4.13 -4.15 9.15
CA TYR A 9 3.42 -5.42 9.40
C TYR A 9 1.99 -5.39 8.87
N ILE A 10 1.26 -4.28 9.06
CA ILE A 10 -0.07 -4.12 8.49
C ILE A 10 0.01 -4.16 6.95
N SER A 11 0.99 -3.49 6.33
CA SER A 11 1.18 -3.56 4.87
C SER A 11 1.43 -4.98 4.38
N TYR A 12 2.31 -5.73 5.03
CA TYR A 12 2.58 -7.12 4.66
C TYR A 12 1.36 -8.01 4.83
N PHE A 13 0.59 -7.81 5.90
CA PHE A 13 -0.65 -8.52 6.14
C PHE A 13 -1.70 -8.23 5.05
N LEU A 14 -1.87 -6.96 4.66
CA LEU A 14 -2.79 -6.59 3.58
C LEU A 14 -2.34 -7.17 2.23
N ILE A 15 -1.05 -7.14 1.91
CA ILE A 15 -0.52 -7.77 0.69
C ILE A 15 -0.76 -9.28 0.70
N PHE A 16 -0.58 -9.92 1.86
CA PHE A 16 -0.85 -11.34 2.02
C PHE A 16 -2.34 -11.67 1.80
N ILE A 17 -3.26 -10.86 2.35
CA ILE A 17 -4.69 -11.02 2.09
C ILE A 17 -4.99 -10.85 0.59
N LEU A 18 -4.44 -9.82 -0.06
CA LEU A 18 -4.61 -9.62 -1.51
C LEU A 18 -4.17 -10.85 -2.29
N PHE A 19 -3.02 -11.42 -1.96
CA PHE A 19 -2.52 -12.63 -2.58
C PHE A 19 -3.49 -13.80 -2.42
N LEU A 20 -4.04 -14.02 -1.21
CA LEU A 20 -5.04 -15.06 -0.98
C LEU A 20 -6.32 -14.83 -1.80
N ILE A 21 -6.81 -13.59 -1.89
CA ILE A 21 -7.98 -13.25 -2.71
C ILE A 21 -7.71 -13.53 -4.19
N VAL A 22 -6.53 -13.15 -4.70
CA VAL A 22 -6.15 -13.42 -6.09
C VAL A 22 -6.10 -14.93 -6.36
N LEU A 23 -5.46 -15.71 -5.49
CA LEU A 23 -5.43 -17.18 -5.62
C LEU A 23 -6.83 -17.79 -5.61
N PHE A 24 -7.71 -17.30 -4.73
CA PHE A 24 -9.10 -17.74 -4.67
C PHE A 24 -9.88 -17.39 -5.94
N LEU A 25 -9.75 -16.16 -6.46
CA LEU A 25 -10.45 -15.75 -7.69
C LEU A 25 -9.96 -16.50 -8.93
N LEU A 26 -8.68 -16.87 -8.97
CA LEU A 26 -8.11 -17.72 -10.02
C LEU A 26 -8.62 -19.16 -9.94
N SER A 27 -8.84 -19.71 -8.74
CA SER A 27 -9.33 -21.09 -8.58
C SER A 27 -10.76 -21.30 -9.08
N ILE A 28 -11.57 -20.24 -9.12
CA ILE A 28 -12.93 -20.24 -9.68
C ILE A 28 -12.96 -19.86 -11.18
N ASN A 29 -11.81 -19.85 -11.88
CA ASN A 29 -11.67 -19.53 -13.31
C ASN A 29 -12.23 -18.15 -13.70
N THR A 30 -12.09 -17.15 -12.82
CA THR A 30 -12.50 -15.78 -13.14
C THR A 30 -11.66 -15.22 -14.30
N SER A 31 -12.31 -14.64 -15.32
CA SER A 31 -11.58 -13.97 -16.39
C SER A 31 -10.77 -12.79 -15.85
N PHE A 32 -9.64 -12.46 -16.48
CA PHE A 32 -8.74 -11.41 -16.02
C PHE A 32 -9.46 -10.07 -15.78
N SER A 33 -10.31 -9.62 -16.71
CA SER A 33 -11.05 -8.36 -16.56
C SER A 33 -11.98 -8.38 -15.34
N LYS A 34 -12.72 -9.47 -15.13
CA LYS A 34 -13.60 -9.63 -13.96
C LYS A 34 -12.80 -9.68 -12.65
N LEU A 35 -11.64 -10.34 -12.65
CA LEU A 35 -10.75 -10.38 -11.50
C LEU A 35 -10.30 -8.97 -11.12
N VAL A 36 -9.89 -8.16 -12.08
CA VAL A 36 -9.45 -6.77 -11.84
C VAL A 36 -10.59 -5.91 -11.27
N ILE A 37 -11.82 -6.06 -11.78
CA ILE A 37 -13.00 -5.35 -11.25
C ILE A 37 -13.32 -5.80 -9.82
N MET A 38 -13.32 -7.11 -9.55
CA MET A 38 -13.59 -7.64 -8.20
C MET A 38 -12.56 -7.23 -7.15
N LEU A 39 -11.33 -6.89 -7.56
CA LEU A 39 -10.28 -6.39 -6.69
C LEU A 39 -10.38 -4.87 -6.40
N GLN A 40 -11.28 -4.13 -7.06
CA GLN A 40 -11.47 -2.68 -6.83
C GLN A 40 -11.55 -2.29 -5.35
N PRO A 41 -12.38 -2.94 -4.50
CA PRO A 41 -12.48 -2.57 -3.09
C PRO A 41 -11.14 -2.69 -2.36
N PHE A 42 -10.34 -3.68 -2.76
CA PHE A 42 -9.01 -3.89 -2.19
C PHE A 42 -8.00 -2.87 -2.69
N PHE A 43 -8.05 -2.48 -3.97
CA PHE A 43 -7.22 -1.41 -4.50
C PHE A 43 -7.51 -0.08 -3.82
N TRP A 44 -8.79 0.24 -3.56
CA TRP A 44 -9.20 1.39 -2.76
C TRP A 44 -8.60 1.37 -1.36
N LEU A 45 -8.77 0.25 -0.64
CA LEU A 45 -8.24 0.07 0.71
C LEU A 45 -6.72 0.27 0.75
N MET A 46 -6.01 -0.35 -0.18
CA MET A 46 -4.55 -0.26 -0.27
C MET A 46 -4.07 1.14 -0.62
N MET A 47 -4.67 1.78 -1.62
CA MET A 47 -4.35 3.16 -1.99
C MET A 47 -4.52 4.08 -0.79
N PHE A 48 -5.66 4.00 -0.11
CA PHE A 48 -5.95 4.84 1.05
C PHE A 48 -4.98 4.60 2.22
N TYR A 49 -4.73 3.34 2.55
CA TYR A 49 -3.78 2.97 3.59
C TYR A 49 -2.38 3.51 3.29
N PHE A 50 -1.87 3.29 2.08
CA PHE A 50 -0.53 3.73 1.71
C PHE A 50 -0.40 5.25 1.64
N SER A 51 -1.44 5.97 1.22
CA SER A 51 -1.48 7.43 1.27
C SER A 51 -1.45 7.96 2.71
N MET A 52 -2.20 7.35 3.63
CA MET A 52 -2.16 7.70 5.05
C MET A 52 -0.76 7.48 5.66
N VAL A 53 -0.15 6.32 5.40
CA VAL A 53 1.18 6.00 5.93
C VAL A 53 2.26 6.88 5.31
N PHE A 54 2.17 7.16 4.00
CA PHE A 54 3.02 8.15 3.34
C PHE A 54 2.93 9.50 4.03
N TYR A 55 1.71 10.01 4.25
CA TYR A 55 1.50 11.28 4.93
C TYR A 55 2.08 11.28 6.35
N TYR A 56 1.92 10.18 7.09
CA TYR A 56 2.51 10.02 8.42
C TYR A 56 4.05 10.12 8.38
N PHE A 57 4.73 9.42 7.46
CA PHE A 57 6.19 9.50 7.36
C PHE A 57 6.68 10.85 6.81
N TRP A 58 5.93 11.48 5.90
CA TRP A 58 6.21 12.84 5.43
C TRP A 58 6.14 13.84 6.60
N TYR A 59 5.09 13.76 7.42
CA TYR A 59 4.94 14.60 8.61
C TYR A 59 6.08 14.39 9.62
N MET A 60 6.49 13.14 9.86
CA MET A 60 7.60 12.82 10.76
C MET A 60 8.96 13.33 10.25
N GLU A 61 9.18 13.35 8.94
CA GLU A 61 10.40 13.86 8.33
C GLU A 61 10.45 15.40 8.35
N ASP A 62 9.32 16.06 8.10
CA ASP A 62 9.19 17.53 8.04
C ASP A 62 9.27 18.19 9.43
N ARG A 63 8.63 17.58 10.43
CA ARG A 63 8.57 18.12 11.81
C ARG A 63 9.86 17.94 12.62
N GLY A 64 10.89 17.31 12.05
CA GLY A 64 12.24 17.30 12.61
C GLY A 64 12.27 17.02 14.12
N PHE A 65 11.71 15.89 14.56
CA PHE A 65 12.21 15.34 15.82
C PHE A 65 13.73 15.18 15.64
N GLU A 66 14.52 15.47 16.67
CA GLU A 66 15.96 15.25 16.76
C GLU A 66 16.26 13.75 16.60
N ILE A 67 16.03 13.26 15.40
CA ILE A 67 16.10 11.89 14.99
C ILE A 67 17.50 11.74 14.42
N ASP A 68 18.29 10.89 15.07
CA ASP A 68 19.60 10.42 14.59
C ASP A 68 19.61 10.29 13.06
N GLU A 69 20.69 10.73 12.42
CA GLU A 69 20.82 10.71 10.94
C GLU A 69 20.49 9.32 10.34
N ASP A 70 20.84 8.26 11.07
CA ASP A 70 20.55 6.86 10.73
C ASP A 70 19.04 6.56 10.63
N ILE A 71 18.22 7.16 11.48
CA ILE A 71 16.77 6.95 11.49
C ILE A 71 16.10 7.85 10.44
N LYS A 72 16.65 9.05 10.17
CA LYS A 72 16.15 9.95 9.12
C LYS A 72 16.21 9.28 7.74
N GLY A 73 17.32 8.60 7.42
CA GLY A 73 17.45 7.83 6.18
C GLY A 73 16.42 6.70 6.07
N SER A 74 16.16 5.98 7.17
CA SER A 74 15.14 4.93 7.23
C SER A 74 13.72 5.46 6.99
N ILE A 75 13.37 6.60 7.61
CA ILE A 75 12.09 7.28 7.42
C ILE A 75 11.92 7.71 5.96
N SER A 76 12.93 8.36 5.37
CA SER A 76 12.85 8.83 3.98
C SER A 76 12.69 7.68 2.98
N ARG A 77 13.39 6.56 3.20
CA ARG A 77 13.25 5.34 2.39
C ARG A 77 11.84 4.76 2.49
N ARG A 78 11.28 4.68 3.70
CA ARG A 78 9.91 4.18 3.95
C ARG A 78 8.87 5.10 3.32
N LYS A 79 8.98 6.41 3.51
CA LYS A 79 8.12 7.42 2.86
C LYS A 79 8.04 7.19 1.36
N ASN A 80 9.20 7.06 0.70
CA ASN A 80 9.25 6.84 -0.75
C ASN A 80 8.66 5.47 -1.16
N LEU A 81 8.90 4.42 -0.37
CA LEU A 81 8.27 3.11 -0.58
C LEU A 81 6.74 3.22 -0.56
N TYR A 82 6.19 3.83 0.49
CA TYR A 82 4.75 3.97 0.68
C TYR A 82 4.10 4.87 -0.38
N ARG A 83 4.80 5.93 -0.81
CA ARG A 83 4.38 6.74 -1.96
C ARG A 83 4.24 5.89 -3.22
N ASN A 84 5.26 5.09 -3.54
CA ASN A 84 5.27 4.27 -4.74
C ASN A 84 4.18 3.17 -4.68
N CYS A 85 3.97 2.56 -3.52
CA CYS A 85 2.86 1.62 -3.31
C CYS A 85 1.51 2.31 -3.51
N GLY A 86 1.28 3.49 -2.91
CA GLY A 86 0.05 4.25 -3.10
C GLY A 86 -0.22 4.60 -4.57
N ILE A 87 0.80 5.03 -5.31
CA ILE A 87 0.70 5.30 -6.76
C ILE A 87 0.37 4.02 -7.52
N PHE A 88 1.04 2.90 -7.23
CA PHE A 88 0.77 1.62 -7.88
C PHE A 88 -0.70 1.20 -7.73
N PHE A 89 -1.21 1.21 -6.49
CA PHE A 89 -2.61 0.86 -6.22
C PHE A 89 -3.59 1.88 -6.80
N GLY A 90 -3.24 3.17 -6.84
CA GLY A 90 -4.03 4.18 -7.53
C GLY A 90 -4.14 3.95 -9.03
N ILE A 91 -3.04 3.57 -9.69
CA ILE A 91 -3.04 3.20 -11.12
C ILE A 91 -3.84 1.91 -11.34
N SER A 92 -3.65 0.88 -10.52
CA SER A 92 -4.44 -0.36 -10.59
C SER A 92 -5.94 -0.09 -10.44
N LEU A 93 -6.30 0.78 -9.50
CA LEU A 93 -7.68 1.22 -9.30
C LEU A 93 -8.22 1.96 -10.53
N PHE A 94 -7.47 2.90 -11.08
CA PHE A 94 -7.87 3.62 -12.28
C PHE A 94 -8.10 2.68 -13.48
N ILE A 95 -7.16 1.76 -13.72
CA ILE A 95 -7.31 0.73 -14.77
C ILE A 95 -8.57 -0.11 -14.51
N SER A 96 -8.81 -0.51 -13.26
CA SER A 96 -9.99 -1.31 -12.93
C SER A 96 -11.32 -0.58 -13.15
N MET A 97 -11.35 0.74 -13.04
CA MET A 97 -12.53 1.56 -13.36
C MET A 97 -12.73 1.73 -14.87
N LEU A 98 -11.67 1.64 -15.68
CA LEU A 98 -11.77 1.70 -17.14
C LEU A 98 -12.26 0.40 -17.78
N LEU A 99 -12.22 -0.71 -17.03
CA LEU A 99 -12.65 -2.03 -17.49
C LEU A 99 -14.12 -2.34 -17.14
N ASP A 100 -14.73 -1.53 -16.27
CA ASP A 100 -16.14 -1.59 -15.88
C ASP A 100 -17.03 -0.89 -16.91
#